data_AF-A0A7Z9FLE8-F1
#
_entry.id   AF-A0A7Z9FLE8-F1
#
_cell.length_a   1.000
_cell.length_b   1.000
_cell.length_c   1.000
_cell.angle_alpha   90.00
_cell.angle_beta   90.00
_cell.angle_gamma   90.00
#
_symmetry.space_group_name_H-M   'P 1'
#
loop_
_entity.id
_entity.type
_entity.pdbx_description
1 polymer ?
#
loop_
_entity_poly.entity_id
_entity_poly.type
_entity_poly.pdbx_seq_one_letter_code
_entity_poly.pdbx_strand_id
1 'polypeptide(L)' 'ELDTQVKDNLKLYINDEEIAKAKSVIVGDKLGAQIMEISSTEKRLKDLTDLE' A
#
# COMPACT_ATOMS: atom_id res chain seq x y z
N GLU A 1 -1.74 -18.37 -10.79
CA GLU A 1 -2.80 -17.48 -10.24
C GLU A 1 -2.17 -16.67 -9.11
N LEU A 2 -2.67 -15.47 -8.81
CA LEU A 2 -2.19 -14.71 -7.65
C LEU A 2 -2.97 -15.15 -6.42
N ASP A 3 -2.32 -15.22 -5.27
CA ASP A 3 -2.96 -15.64 -4.01
C ASP A 3 -3.93 -14.58 -3.45
N THR A 4 -3.87 -13.34 -3.94
CA THR A 4 -4.67 -12.21 -3.46
C THR A 4 -6.12 -12.29 -3.95
N GLN A 5 -7.09 -12.24 -3.03
CA GLN A 5 -8.50 -12.21 -3.43
C GLN A 5 -8.93 -10.81 -3.84
N VAL A 6 -9.87 -10.72 -4.78
CA VAL A 6 -10.39 -9.44 -5.32
C VAL A 6 -10.96 -8.51 -4.22
N LYS A 7 -11.42 -9.09 -3.11
CA LYS A 7 -12.02 -8.34 -1.99
C LYS A 7 -10.99 -7.88 -0.96
N ASP A 8 -9.77 -8.40 -1.01
CA ASP A 8 -8.73 -8.12 -0.03
C ASP A 8 -8.17 -6.71 -0.22
N ASN A 9 -7.65 -6.14 0.86
CA ASN A 9 -6.85 -4.93 0.75
C ASN A 9 -5.50 -5.31 0.15
N LEU A 10 -5.06 -4.53 -0.83
CA LEU A 10 -3.73 -4.64 -1.43
C LEU A 10 -2.69 -4.07 -0.49
N LYS A 11 -1.54 -4.74 -0.41
CA LYS A 11 -0.38 -4.25 0.34
C LYS A 11 0.42 -3.27 -0.52
N LEU A 12 0.86 -2.18 0.09
CA LEU A 12 1.71 -1.17 -0.53
C LEU A 12 3.09 -1.24 0.10
N TYR A 13 4.11 -1.18 -0.75
CA TYR A 13 5.50 -1.36 -0.37
C TYR A 13 6.35 -0.16 -0.79
N ILE A 14 7.37 0.13 0.00
CA ILE A 14 8.50 1.01 -0.35
C ILE A 14 9.76 0.22 0.01
N ASN A 15 10.72 0.10 -0.91
CA ASN A 15 11.95 -0.66 -0.68
C ASN A 15 11.69 -2.07 -0.11
N ASP A 16 10.73 -2.79 -0.68
CA ASP A 16 10.29 -4.13 -0.24
C ASP A 16 9.70 -4.23 1.18
N GLU A 17 9.59 -3.12 1.91
CA GLU A 17 8.93 -3.02 3.21
C GLU A 17 7.45 -2.64 3.08
N GLU A 18 6.57 -3.37 3.77
CA GLU A 18 5.12 -3.10 3.77
C GLU A 18 4.82 -1.82 4.59
N ILE A 19 4.32 -0.79 3.92
CA ILE A 19 4.03 0.51 4.55
C ILE A 19 2.54 0.81 4.73
N ALA A 20 1.66 0.20 3.94
CA ALA A 20 0.23 0.49 3.96
C ALA A 20 -0.62 -0.63 3.36
N LYS A 21 -1.92 -0.60 3.66
CA LYS A 21 -2.96 -1.39 2.97
C LYS A 21 -3.91 -0.44 2.26
N ALA A 22 -4.28 -0.77 1.03
CA ALA A 22 -5.16 0.05 0.22
C ALA A 22 -6.23 -0.78 -0.50
N LYS A 23 -7.35 -0.14 -0.79
CA LYS A 23 -8.42 -0.72 -1.61
C LYS A 23 -8.51 0.05 -2.92
N SER A 24 -8.63 -0.66 -4.04
CA SER A 24 -8.88 -0.02 -5.32
C SER A 24 -10.26 0.64 -5.32
N VAL A 25 -10.32 1.89 -5.77
CA VAL A 25 -11.56 2.67 -5.91
C VAL A 25 -11.63 3.27 -7.30
N ILE A 26 -12.85 3.53 -7.78
CA ILE A 26 -13.08 4.20 -9.06
C ILE A 26 -13.83 5.51 -8.77
N VAL A 27 -13.32 6.63 -9.29
CA VAL A 27 -13.94 7.96 -9.16
C VAL A 27 -14.15 8.53 -10.56
N GLY A 28 -15.40 8.52 -11.03
CA GLY A 28 -15.70 8.77 -12.45
C GLY A 28 -15.03 7.69 -13.31
N ASP A 29 -14.22 8.12 -14.29
CA ASP A 29 -13.47 7.22 -15.16
C ASP A 29 -12.04 6.95 -14.67
N LYS A 30 -11.69 7.37 -13.44
CA LYS A 30 -10.34 7.24 -12.89
C LYS A 30 -10.24 6.11 -11.88
N LEU A 31 -9.21 5.29 -12.01
CA LEU A 31 -8.80 4.31 -11.01
C LEU A 31 -7.92 4.99 -9.95
N GLY A 32 -8.15 4.67 -8.68
CA GLY A 32 -7.35 5.12 -7.55
C GLY A 32 -7.19 4.04 -6.49
N ALA A 33 -6.39 4.34 -5.47
CA ALA A 33 -6.20 3.49 -4.30
C ALA A 33 -6.52 4.29 -3.03
N GLN A 34 -7.54 3.86 -2.29
CA GLN A 34 -7.88 4.44 -1.00
C GLN A 34 -7.05 3.76 0.09
N ILE A 35 -6.27 4.54 0.83
CA ILE A 35 -5.48 4.05 1.96
C ILE A 35 -6.43 3.66 3.11
N MET A 36 -6.37 2.41 3.52
CA MET A 36 -7.18 1.85 4.61
C MET A 36 -6.40 1.87 5.93
N GLU A 37 -5.12 1.51 5.87
CA GLU A 37 -4.19 1.49 7.00
C GLU A 37 -2.83 1.97 6.49
N ILE A 38 -2.10 2.75 7.29
CA ILE A 38 -0.75 3.21 6.96
C ILE A 38 0.12 3.23 8.21
N SER A 39 1.37 2.83 8.06
CA SER A 39 2.39 2.89 9.11
C SER A 39 2.72 4.34 9.50
N SER A 40 3.30 4.52 10.69
CA SER A 40 3.68 5.83 11.20
C SER A 40 4.68 6.52 10.26
N THR A 41 4.72 7.85 10.30
CA THR A 41 5.68 8.62 9.50
C THR A 41 7.13 8.25 9.81
N GLU A 42 7.46 8.02 11.08
CA GLU A 42 8.80 7.60 11.50
C GLU A 42 9.20 6.25 10.87
N LYS A 43 8.30 5.26 10.91
CA LYS A 43 8.55 3.96 10.29
C LYS A 43 8.74 4.12 8.77
N ARG A 44 7.84 4.83 8.09
CA ARG A 44 7.95 5.05 6.63
C ARG A 44 9.21 5.79 6.23
N LEU A 45 9.65 6.75 7.05
CA LEU A 45 10.91 7.46 6.81
C LEU A 45 12.09 6.50 6.94
N LYS A 46 12.10 5.66 7.98
CA LYS A 46 13.11 4.64 8.16
C LYS A 46 13.15 3.71 6.95
N ASP A 47 12.03 3.08 6.60
CA ASP A 47 11.91 2.12 5.49
C ASP A 47 12.31 2.74 4.13
N LEU A 48 12.13 4.06 3.96
CA LEU A 48 12.57 4.79 2.77
C LEU A 48 14.11 4.98 2.71
N THR A 49 14.75 5.15 3.87
CA THR A 49 16.18 5.50 3.97
C THR A 49 17.09 4.32 4.28
N ASP A 50 16.54 3.23 4.84
CA ASP A 50 17.23 1.98 5.13
C ASP A 50 17.35 1.18 3.82
N LEU A 51 18.16 1.73 2.90
CA LEU A 51 18.64 1.04 1.71
C LEU A 51 19.80 0.18 2.18
N GLU A 52 19.61 -1.13 2.34
CA GLU A 52 20.71 -2.05 2.62
C GLU A 52 21.95 -1.80 1.73
#